data_AF-A0A6H2GD77-F1
#
_entry.id   AF-A0A6H2GD77-F1
#
_cell.length_a   1.000
_cell.length_b   1.000
_cell.length_c   1.000
_cell.angle_alpha   90.00
_cell.angle_beta   90.00
_cell.angle_gamma   90.00
#
_symmetry.space_group_name_H-M   'P 1'
#
loop_
_entity.id
_entity.type
_entity.pdbx_description
1 polymer ?
#
loop_
_entity_poly.entity_id
_entity_poly.type
_entity_poly.pdbx_seq_one_letter_code
_entity_poly.pdbx_strand_id
1 'polypeptide(L)' 'MCFEHIEDFVADIAAIFNWSPAEIFMMTPGEVVSWRERAALRSGNADNEDS' A
#
# COMPACT_ATOMS: atom_id res chain seq x y z
N MET A 1 -2.32 10.40 -17.62
CA MET A 1 -1.62 10.27 -16.33
C MET A 1 -2.70 10.13 -15.27
N CYS A 2 -3.34 8.97 -15.25
CA CYS A 2 -4.46 8.71 -14.36
C CYS A 2 -3.90 8.50 -12.95
N PHE A 3 -4.56 9.02 -11.92
CA PHE A 3 -4.35 8.52 -10.57
C PHE A 3 -4.61 7.01 -10.64
N GLU A 4 -3.55 6.20 -10.70
CA GLU A 4 -3.65 4.75 -10.59
C GLU A 4 -4.42 4.46 -9.30
N HIS A 5 -5.37 3.55 -9.41
CA HIS A 5 -6.59 3.58 -8.63
C HIS A 5 -6.25 3.36 -7.15
N ILE A 6 -6.92 4.06 -6.24
CA ILE A 6 -6.76 3.81 -4.79
C ILE A 6 -6.94 2.33 -4.44
N GLU A 7 -7.69 1.61 -5.28
CA GLU A 7 -7.89 0.16 -5.27
C GLU A 7 -6.60 -0.64 -5.40
N ASP A 8 -5.62 -0.19 -6.21
CA ASP A 8 -4.31 -0.84 -6.36
C ASP A 8 -3.52 -0.71 -5.05
N PHE A 9 -3.53 0.46 -4.41
CA PHE A 9 -2.92 0.65 -3.10
C PHE A 9 -3.61 -0.17 -2.01
N VAL A 10 -4.95 -0.27 -2.05
CA VAL A 10 -5.72 -1.12 -1.13
C VAL A 10 -5.34 -2.59 -1.32
N ALA A 11 -5.19 -3.06 -2.57
CA ALA A 11 -4.80 -4.43 -2.87
C ALA A 11 -3.38 -4.75 -2.37
N ASP A 12 -2.43 -3.85 -2.55
CA ASP A 12 -1.05 -4.00 -2.06
C ASP A 12 -1.01 -4.10 -0.53
N ILE A 13 -1.72 -3.21 0.16
CA ILE A 13 -1.80 -3.23 1.63
C ILE A 13 -2.48 -4.51 2.10
N ALA A 14 -3.62 -4.89 1.50
CA ALA A 14 -4.36 -6.09 1.85
C ALA A 14 -3.50 -7.36 1.68
N ALA A 15 -2.75 -7.46 0.58
CA ALA A 15 -1.88 -8.59 0.30
C ALA A 15 -0.67 -8.65 1.27
N ILE A 16 -0.04 -7.50 1.56
CA ILE A 16 1.13 -7.46 2.45
C ILE A 16 0.74 -7.68 3.91
N PHE A 17 -0.35 -7.09 4.38
CA PHE A 17 -0.77 -7.19 5.78
C PHE A 17 -1.79 -8.31 6.05
N ASN A 18 -2.23 -9.01 5.01
CA ASN A 18 -3.28 -10.03 5.07
C ASN A 18 -4.59 -9.48 5.67
N TRP A 19 -4.88 -8.20 5.41
CA TRP A 19 -6.07 -7.48 5.84
C TRP A 19 -7.16 -7.55 4.77
N SER A 20 -8.40 -7.35 5.17
CA SER A 20 -9.50 -7.27 4.21
C SER A 20 -9.58 -5.87 3.57
N PRO A 21 -9.94 -5.75 2.27
CA PRO A 21 -10.09 -4.45 1.62
C PRO A 21 -11.08 -3.53 2.34
N ALA A 22 -12.13 -4.10 2.94
CA ALA A 22 -13.14 -3.36 3.70
C ALA A 22 -12.53 -2.60 4.90
N GLU A 23 -11.54 -3.19 5.58
CA GLU A 23 -10.83 -2.53 6.69
C GLU A 23 -10.03 -1.32 6.20
N ILE A 24 -9.46 -1.40 5.00
CA ILE A 24 -8.67 -0.33 4.40
C ILE A 24 -9.58 0.77 3.84
N PHE A 25 -10.74 0.41 3.27
CA PHE A 25 -11.75 1.39 2.83
C PHE A 25 -12.40 2.17 3.97
N MET A 26 -12.37 1.64 5.20
CA MET A 26 -12.79 2.39 6.40
C MET A 26 -11.76 3.44 6.84
N MET A 27 -10.53 3.40 6.31
CA MET A 27 -9.50 4.38 6.61
C MET A 27 -9.63 5.62 5.72
N THR A 28 -9.10 6.74 6.19
CA THR A 28 -9.01 7.94 5.35
C THR A 28 -7.99 7.73 4.22
N PRO A 29 -8.15 8.40 3.06
CA PRO A 29 -7.19 8.27 1.95
C PRO A 29 -5.73 8.59 2.36
N GLY A 30 -5.51 9.50 3.32
CA GLY A 30 -4.18 9.80 3.85
C GLY A 30 -3.56 8.66 4.65
N GLU A 31 -4.40 7.89 5.36
CA GLU A 31 -3.96 6.68 6.07
C GLU A 31 -3.63 5.56 5.09
N VAL A 32 -4.43 5.37 4.04
CA VAL A 32 -4.15 4.37 2.99
C VAL A 32 -2.79 4.63 2.34
N VAL A 33 -2.46 5.88 2.02
CA VAL A 33 -1.14 6.25 1.47
C VAL A 33 -0.01 5.94 2.47
N SER A 34 -0.21 6.27 3.75
CA SER A 34 0.77 5.98 4.81
C SER A 34 1.01 4.47 5.00
N TRP A 35 -0.04 3.65 4.85
CA TRP A 35 0.05 2.20 4.91
C TRP A 35 0.66 1.60 3.65
N ARG A 36 0.43 2.19 2.48
CA ARG A 36 1.07 1.80 1.21
C ARG A 36 2.58 1.95 1.27
N GLU A 37 3.10 3.03 1.87
CA GLU A 37 4.55 3.18 2.10
C GLU A 37 5.10 2.07 3.01
N ARG A 38 4.39 1.73 4.08
CA ARG A 38 4.77 0.63 4.97
C ARG A 38 4.70 -0.74 4.28
N ALA A 39 3.71 -0.94 3.42
CA ALA A 39 3.58 -2.15 2.62
C ALA A 39 4.78 -2.30 1.67
N ALA A 40 5.18 -1.22 1.00
CA ALA A 40 6.35 -1.19 0.11
C ALA A 40 7.67 -1.50 0.85
N LEU A 41 7.85 -0.93 2.05
CA LEU A 41 9.01 -1.24 2.91
C LEU A 41 9.06 -2.72 3.31
N ARG A 42 7.90 -3.31 3.62
CA ARG A 42 7.79 -4.72 4.03
C ARG A 42 7.91 -5.70 2.85
N SER A 43 7.51 -5.27 1.65
CA SER A 43 7.59 -6.06 0.41
C SER A 43 9.03 -6.29 -0.07
N GLY A 44 10.04 -5.71 0.58
CA GLY A 44 11.43 -5.84 0.14
C GLY A 44 11.79 -4.93 -1.04
N ASN A 45 10.94 -3.95 -1.40
CA ASN A 45 11.30 -2.90 -2.37
C ASN A 45 12.25 -1.84 -1.75
N ALA A 46 12.95 -2.20 -0.65
CA ALA A 46 14.00 -1.40 -0.03
C ALA A 46 15.41 -1.83 -0.49
N ASP A 47 15.52 -2.76 -1.44
CA ASP A 47 16.79 -3.21 -2.01
C ASP A 47 16.81 -2.86 -3.50
N ASN A 48 17.58 -1.82 -3.85
CA ASN A 48 18.39 -1.63 -5.06
C ASN A 48 18.73 -0.13 -5.23
N GLU A 49 19.31 0.50 -4.21
CA GLU A 49 20.19 1.66 -4.42
C GLU A 49 21.37 1.55 -3.43
N ASP A 50 22.12 0.46 -3.56
CA ASP A 50 23.53 0.40 -3.16
C ASP A 50 24.32 0.03 -4.43
N SER A 51 24.82 1.04 -5.13
CA SER A 51 25.86 0.95 -6.17
C SER A 51 26.61 2.27 -6.28
#